data_AF-A0A6G1IC98-F1
#
_entry.id   AF-A0A6G1IC98-F1
#
_cell.length_a   1.000
_cell.length_b   1.000
_cell.length_c   1.000
_cell.angle_alpha   90.00
_cell.angle_beta   90.00
_cell.angle_gamma   90.00
#
_symmetry.space_group_name_H-M   'P 1'
#
loop_
_entity.id
_entity.type
_entity.pdbx_description
1 polymer ?
#
loop_
_entity_poly.entity_id
_entity_poly.type
_entity_poly.pdbx_seq_one_letter_code
_entity_poly.pdbx_strand_id
1 'polypeptide(L)'
;MRKRYGKQTALSAQGNKSRVLWIRSDTETLWKSRLKKWLHSPSKPDTRTEGTHMLDMISQTTSAQFTLLRLWLRRCEDTHRCNRHARAGGFLPTRLLFVGDMNGQDLLCLKTTAEMEREQYIALSHRWGTPSVKEKSMYCTTADNISHRLEGFRISELPKTFQDAIRVTKELGMQYLWIDSLCIIQEGDDGEDWRKESKLMEVVFSSAYCTIAATSAKDMKDGFLDRKANPEYLHVRSISGRGLYVCAGSDDFESDVERAELNTRAWVMQERVLSPRTIHFSANLMYWECGAGIYCENLTTMIGSRRKRYLRRDSTFPDRLRRLYESRRVELIHLLNEDYSERHLTERTDRKVALSGLHDRIAIALRCQSSYGIFKHHIHADLLWQASDGNLERIDYPGERVPSWSWMAYTGGVRFMRISVRETIHWTKNLRFDNDQKSVLIASVRKFQNCTAEQEKNRHIIWDSRRVKRGWIQYDVETNVDLHGMRCVYLGEFRWRGKFWERQFGRVRCYMLVVRPTSVNEEYERVGLGVVETSCVEEKALNMKLV
;
A
#
# COMPACT_ATOMS: atom_id res chain seq x y z
N MET A 1 -2.48 8.65 -53.60
CA MET A 1 -2.82 10.01 -53.11
C MET A 1 -1.94 10.34 -51.91
N ARG A 2 -1.02 11.30 -52.07
CA ARG A 2 -0.13 11.82 -51.02
C ARG A 2 -0.92 12.74 -50.07
N LYS A 3 -0.82 12.57 -48.76
CA LYS A 3 -1.00 13.67 -47.79
C LYS A 3 0.12 13.64 -46.74
N ARG A 4 0.62 14.84 -46.46
CA ARG A 4 1.93 15.20 -45.93
C ARG A 4 2.06 14.91 -44.42
N TYR A 5 3.12 14.20 -44.04
CA TYR A 5 3.67 14.25 -42.68
C TYR A 5 4.46 15.56 -42.53
N GLY A 6 4.03 16.43 -41.62
CA GLY A 6 4.80 17.61 -41.21
C GLY A 6 5.99 17.18 -40.34
N LYS A 7 7.18 17.64 -40.73
CA LYS A 7 8.48 17.35 -40.09
C LYS A 7 8.48 17.73 -38.60
N GLN A 8 8.82 16.78 -37.73
CA GLN A 8 9.36 17.06 -36.40
C GLN A 8 10.87 17.29 -36.54
N THR A 9 11.33 18.52 -36.32
CA THR A 9 12.75 18.81 -36.14
C THR A 9 13.09 18.62 -34.66
N ALA A 10 13.82 17.55 -34.36
CA ALA A 10 14.44 17.35 -33.06
C ALA A 10 15.69 18.24 -32.96
N LEU A 11 15.70 19.18 -32.02
CA LEU A 11 16.92 19.80 -31.55
C LEU A 11 17.34 19.09 -30.26
N SER A 12 18.46 18.38 -30.34
CA SER A 12 19.14 17.80 -29.19
C SER A 12 19.83 18.90 -28.39
N ALA A 13 19.42 19.08 -27.13
CA ALA A 13 20.22 19.77 -26.13
C ALA A 13 20.53 18.77 -25.01
N GLN A 14 21.80 18.36 -24.92
CA GLN A 14 22.36 17.69 -23.75
C GLN A 14 22.46 18.70 -22.61
N GLY A 15 22.06 18.28 -21.40
CA GLY A 15 22.30 19.03 -20.16
C GLY A 15 21.11 19.85 -19.66
N ASN A 16 20.66 19.54 -18.45
CA ASN A 16 19.54 20.12 -17.69
C ASN A 16 18.11 19.88 -18.22
N LYS A 17 17.37 19.08 -17.44
CA LYS A 17 15.97 18.69 -17.67
C LYS A 17 15.02 19.87 -17.41
N SER A 18 14.92 20.80 -18.34
CA SER A 18 13.78 21.73 -18.41
C SER A 18 12.61 21.03 -19.12
N ARG A 19 11.55 20.64 -18.39
CA ARG A 19 10.35 20.05 -18.99
C ARG A 19 9.37 21.16 -19.38
N VAL A 20 9.17 21.34 -20.69
CA VAL A 20 8.13 22.23 -21.23
C VAL A 20 6.77 21.52 -21.15
N LEU A 21 5.79 22.14 -20.48
CA LEU A 21 4.43 21.62 -20.31
C LEU A 21 3.50 22.13 -21.42
N TRP A 22 2.77 21.21 -22.05
CA TRP A 22 1.68 21.52 -22.98
C TRP A 22 0.34 21.31 -22.27
N ILE A 23 -0.36 22.40 -21.96
CA ILE A 23 -1.75 22.32 -21.51
C ILE A 23 -2.63 22.21 -22.76
N ARG A 24 -3.24 21.04 -22.98
CA ARG A 24 -4.19 20.81 -24.08
C ARG A 24 -5.55 21.40 -23.70
N SER A 25 -6.01 22.40 -24.45
CA SER A 25 -7.19 23.23 -24.17
C SER A 25 -8.55 22.57 -24.51
N ASP A 26 -8.71 21.26 -24.29
CA ASP A 26 -9.96 20.55 -24.66
C ASP A 26 -10.92 20.34 -23.47
N THR A 27 -10.58 20.84 -22.28
CA THR A 27 -11.47 20.80 -21.10
C THR A 27 -12.22 22.10 -20.83
N GLU A 28 -12.04 23.15 -21.64
CA GLU A 28 -12.59 24.49 -21.34
C GLU A 28 -14.11 24.62 -21.50
N THR A 29 -14.72 23.87 -22.42
CA THR A 29 -16.10 24.10 -22.86
C THR A 29 -17.15 23.56 -21.87
N LEU A 30 -16.87 22.44 -21.21
CA LEU A 30 -17.75 21.86 -20.18
C LEU A 30 -17.65 22.61 -18.84
N TRP A 31 -16.46 23.17 -18.53
CA TRP A 31 -16.16 23.83 -17.27
C TRP A 31 -16.77 25.23 -17.15
N LYS A 32 -16.73 26.04 -18.22
CA LYS A 32 -17.31 27.41 -18.21
C LYS A 32 -18.83 27.45 -18.05
N SER A 33 -19.54 26.42 -18.53
CA SER A 33 -21.01 26.38 -18.46
C SER A 33 -21.55 26.11 -17.04
N ARG A 34 -20.82 25.35 -16.22
CA ARG A 34 -21.26 24.93 -14.88
C ARG A 34 -20.80 25.88 -13.76
N LEU A 35 -19.63 26.50 -13.89
CA LEU A 35 -19.18 27.59 -13.00
C LEU A 35 -20.09 28.82 -13.10
N LYS A 36 -20.57 29.15 -14.31
CA LYS A 36 -21.57 30.22 -14.52
C LYS A 36 -22.82 30.02 -13.66
N LYS A 37 -23.34 28.80 -13.49
CA LYS A 37 -24.55 28.56 -12.68
C LYS A 37 -24.37 28.80 -11.17
N TRP A 38 -23.14 28.70 -10.65
CA TRP A 38 -22.86 28.88 -9.22
C TRP A 38 -22.65 30.36 -8.84
N LEU A 39 -22.28 31.21 -9.80
CA LEU A 39 -21.99 32.64 -9.59
C LEU A 39 -23.19 33.59 -9.76
N HIS A 40 -24.43 33.10 -9.84
CA HIS A 40 -25.63 33.94 -9.95
C HIS A 40 -26.15 34.42 -8.58
N SER A 41 -25.32 35.17 -7.84
CA SER A 41 -25.73 36.13 -6.81
C SER A 41 -24.90 37.41 -7.02
N PRO A 42 -25.48 38.62 -6.87
CA PRO A 42 -25.28 39.72 -7.80
C PRO A 42 -24.07 40.60 -7.46
N SER A 43 -22.90 40.23 -7.95
CA SER A 43 -21.84 41.18 -8.32
C SER A 43 -20.91 40.51 -9.33
N LYS A 44 -21.04 40.92 -10.60
CA LYS A 44 -20.31 40.35 -11.74
C LYS A 44 -18.82 40.70 -11.70
N PRO A 45 -17.96 39.75 -12.08
CA PRO A 45 -16.89 40.07 -13.04
C PRO A 45 -16.81 39.07 -14.22
N ASP A 46 -15.97 39.45 -15.18
CA ASP A 46 -15.94 39.03 -16.58
C ASP A 46 -15.27 37.66 -16.85
N THR A 47 -15.84 36.88 -17.78
CA THR A 47 -15.68 35.41 -17.90
C THR A 47 -14.56 34.93 -18.83
N ARG A 48 -13.52 35.73 -19.05
CA ARG A 48 -12.38 35.39 -19.96
C ARG A 48 -11.01 35.28 -19.28
N THR A 49 -10.92 35.53 -17.97
CA THR A 49 -9.65 35.68 -17.24
C THR A 49 -9.46 34.67 -16.10
N GLU A 50 -10.41 33.75 -15.91
CA GLU A 50 -10.52 32.96 -14.66
C GLU A 50 -9.46 31.86 -14.45
N GLY A 51 -8.85 31.32 -15.51
CA GLY A 51 -7.74 30.35 -15.36
C GLY A 51 -6.44 30.98 -14.81
N THR A 52 -6.23 32.26 -15.14
CA THR A 52 -5.10 33.13 -14.76
C THR A 52 -5.13 33.47 -13.27
N HIS A 53 -6.32 33.72 -12.70
CA HIS A 53 -6.48 34.06 -11.28
C HIS A 53 -6.43 32.86 -10.34
N MET A 54 -6.60 31.64 -10.84
CA MET A 54 -6.71 30.46 -10.00
C MET A 54 -5.36 30.06 -9.37
N LEU A 55 -4.26 30.15 -10.10
CA LEU A 55 -2.91 29.85 -9.58
C LEU A 55 -2.41 30.93 -8.60
N ASP A 56 -2.68 32.20 -8.91
CA ASP A 56 -2.42 33.34 -8.02
C ASP A 56 -3.25 33.25 -6.72
N MET A 57 -4.51 32.78 -6.79
CA MET A 57 -5.35 32.50 -5.61
C MET A 57 -4.89 31.28 -4.80
N ILE A 58 -4.59 30.15 -5.46
CA ILE A 58 -4.21 28.88 -4.82
C ILE A 58 -2.92 29.03 -3.99
N SER A 59 -1.99 29.86 -4.46
CA SER A 59 -0.68 30.06 -3.81
C SER A 59 -0.71 30.99 -2.59
N GLN A 60 -1.77 31.81 -2.40
CA GLN A 60 -1.73 32.91 -1.42
C GLN A 60 -2.81 32.83 -0.32
N THR A 61 -3.82 31.94 -0.42
CA THR A 61 -4.90 31.87 0.58
C THR A 61 -5.34 30.44 0.91
N THR A 62 -5.54 30.14 2.20
CA THR A 62 -6.11 28.85 2.66
C THR A 62 -7.49 28.57 2.03
N SER A 63 -8.25 29.63 1.70
CA SER A 63 -9.55 29.56 1.03
C SER A 63 -9.47 28.94 -0.38
N ALA A 64 -8.43 29.26 -1.15
CA ALA A 64 -8.25 28.73 -2.49
C ALA A 64 -7.83 27.24 -2.48
N GLN A 65 -7.03 26.83 -1.49
CA GLN A 65 -6.69 25.42 -1.25
C GLN A 65 -7.95 24.58 -0.99
N PHE A 66 -8.81 25.01 -0.06
CA PHE A 66 -10.07 24.31 0.21
C PHE A 66 -11.02 24.32 -0.99
N THR A 67 -11.01 25.40 -1.79
CA THR A 67 -11.76 25.45 -3.05
C THR A 67 -11.27 24.39 -4.04
N LEU A 68 -9.95 24.22 -4.18
CA LEU A 68 -9.37 23.17 -5.02
C LEU A 68 -9.76 21.77 -4.53
N LEU A 69 -9.71 21.51 -3.22
CA LEU A 69 -10.13 20.22 -2.66
C LEU A 69 -11.60 19.90 -2.98
N ARG A 70 -12.50 20.88 -2.81
CA ARG A 70 -13.92 20.74 -3.17
C ARG A 70 -14.11 20.46 -4.67
N LEU A 71 -13.30 21.08 -5.53
CA LEU A 71 -13.32 20.82 -6.97
C LEU A 71 -12.86 19.41 -7.33
N TRP A 72 -11.77 18.92 -6.73
CA TRP A 72 -11.30 17.55 -6.94
C TRP A 72 -12.32 16.52 -6.48
N LEU A 73 -12.94 16.74 -5.33
CA LEU A 73 -14.04 15.92 -4.82
C LEU A 73 -15.18 15.85 -5.83
N ARG A 74 -15.78 17.00 -6.17
CA ARG A 74 -16.90 17.09 -7.13
C ARG A 74 -16.57 16.43 -8.46
N ARG A 75 -15.39 16.70 -9.02
CA ARG A 75 -14.93 16.04 -10.24
C ARG A 75 -14.93 14.53 -10.07
N CYS A 76 -14.35 14.02 -8.99
CA CYS A 76 -14.29 12.59 -8.74
C CYS A 76 -15.68 11.96 -8.64
N GLU A 77 -16.63 12.64 -7.98
CA GLU A 77 -18.02 12.19 -7.85
C GLU A 77 -18.77 12.17 -9.20
N ASP A 78 -18.56 13.19 -10.02
CA ASP A 78 -19.27 13.39 -11.29
C ASP A 78 -18.72 12.50 -12.39
N THR A 79 -17.40 12.27 -12.43
CA THR A 79 -16.74 11.63 -13.57
C THR A 79 -16.22 10.23 -13.26
N HIS A 80 -16.12 9.82 -11.99
CA HIS A 80 -15.56 8.53 -11.60
C HIS A 80 -16.52 7.75 -10.71
N ARG A 81 -16.30 6.43 -10.61
CA ARG A 81 -17.05 5.54 -9.70
C ARG A 81 -16.31 5.26 -8.39
N CYS A 82 -15.43 6.18 -7.98
CA CYS A 82 -14.61 6.01 -6.77
C CYS A 82 -15.45 5.97 -5.49
N ASN A 83 -16.67 6.50 -5.50
CA ASN A 83 -17.51 6.61 -4.29
C ASN A 83 -18.54 5.49 -4.16
N ARG A 84 -18.43 4.44 -4.99
CA ARG A 84 -19.46 3.40 -5.08
C ARG A 84 -19.71 2.71 -3.72
N HIS A 85 -18.67 2.46 -2.93
CA HIS A 85 -18.81 1.81 -1.62
C HIS A 85 -19.28 2.80 -0.53
N ALA A 86 -18.72 4.00 -0.47
CA ALA A 86 -19.15 5.05 0.47
C ALA A 86 -20.63 5.49 0.25
N ARG A 87 -21.18 5.30 -0.96
CA ARG A 87 -22.59 5.59 -1.27
C ARG A 87 -23.53 4.40 -1.07
N ALA A 88 -23.00 3.18 -0.91
CA ALA A 88 -23.82 1.98 -0.83
C ALA A 88 -24.46 1.77 0.57
N GLY A 89 -24.14 2.62 1.56
CA GLY A 89 -24.70 2.60 2.91
C GLY A 89 -24.46 1.26 3.62
N GLY A 90 -23.54 1.20 4.59
CA GLY A 90 -23.47 -0.05 5.36
C GLY A 90 -22.48 -0.13 6.50
N PHE A 91 -21.45 0.72 6.57
CA PHE A 91 -20.49 0.64 7.66
C PHE A 91 -20.19 2.00 8.25
N LEU A 92 -20.27 2.06 9.57
CA LEU A 92 -19.69 3.11 10.41
C LEU A 92 -18.77 2.41 11.43
N PRO A 93 -17.59 2.98 11.73
CA PRO A 93 -16.75 2.52 12.84
C PRO A 93 -17.50 2.63 14.16
N THR A 94 -17.11 1.90 15.21
CA THR A 94 -17.82 1.90 16.51
C THR A 94 -18.04 3.30 17.06
N ARG A 95 -17.05 4.19 16.88
CA ARG A 95 -17.11 5.60 17.26
C ARG A 95 -16.59 6.51 16.15
N LEU A 96 -17.17 7.71 16.07
CA LEU A 96 -16.73 8.80 15.22
C LEU A 96 -16.62 10.09 16.03
N LEU A 97 -15.64 10.94 15.71
CA LEU A 97 -15.55 12.29 16.23
C LEU A 97 -16.55 13.19 15.47
N PHE A 98 -17.54 13.70 16.17
CA PHE A 98 -18.43 14.72 15.64
C PHE A 98 -17.73 16.09 15.69
N VAL A 99 -17.62 16.70 14.52
CA VAL A 99 -17.02 18.02 14.29
C VAL A 99 -18.03 19.03 13.74
N GLY A 100 -19.32 18.67 13.70
CA GLY A 100 -20.39 19.58 13.28
C GLY A 100 -20.59 20.73 14.28
N ASP A 101 -21.46 21.68 13.91
CA ASP A 101 -21.76 22.83 14.77
C ASP A 101 -22.68 22.42 15.94
N MET A 102 -22.20 22.59 17.17
CA MET A 102 -22.96 22.37 18.41
C MET A 102 -23.40 23.73 18.97
N ASN A 103 -24.44 24.33 18.37
CA ASN A 103 -25.01 25.60 18.83
C ASN A 103 -24.00 26.77 18.88
N GLY A 104 -23.07 26.85 17.93
CA GLY A 104 -22.05 27.90 17.86
C GLY A 104 -20.87 27.71 18.82
N GLN A 105 -20.79 26.57 19.50
CA GLN A 105 -19.66 26.24 20.38
C GLN A 105 -18.64 25.38 19.64
N ASP A 106 -17.34 25.71 19.79
CA ASP A 106 -16.21 24.90 19.28
C ASP A 106 -15.97 23.63 20.13
N LEU A 107 -17.05 22.89 20.36
CA LEU A 107 -17.05 21.62 21.08
C LEU A 107 -17.03 20.44 20.10
N LEU A 108 -16.33 19.40 20.54
CA LEU A 108 -16.24 18.10 19.88
C LEU A 108 -16.83 17.05 20.81
N CYS A 109 -17.35 15.96 20.26
CA CYS A 109 -17.66 14.77 21.05
C CYS A 109 -17.49 13.50 20.21
N LEU A 110 -17.21 12.39 20.87
CA LEU A 110 -17.34 11.08 20.25
C LEU A 110 -18.82 10.70 20.20
N LYS A 111 -19.23 10.11 19.07
CA LYS A 111 -20.55 9.52 18.90
C LYS A 111 -20.39 8.03 18.65
N THR A 112 -21.11 7.22 19.42
CA THR A 112 -21.31 5.80 19.14
C THR A 112 -22.24 5.67 17.94
N THR A 113 -21.87 4.83 16.97
CA THR A 113 -22.54 4.82 15.67
C THR A 113 -23.67 3.81 15.54
N ALA A 114 -23.95 3.02 16.58
CA ALA A 114 -24.97 1.97 16.58
C ALA A 114 -26.38 2.48 16.21
N GLU A 115 -26.68 3.74 16.52
CA GLU A 115 -27.97 4.39 16.25
C GLU A 115 -27.91 5.33 15.03
N MET A 116 -26.78 5.41 14.34
CA MET A 116 -26.57 6.30 13.20
C MET A 116 -26.86 5.56 11.89
N GLU A 117 -27.66 6.16 11.02
CA GLU A 117 -27.92 5.61 9.69
C GLU A 117 -27.36 6.52 8.59
N ARG A 118 -26.64 5.91 7.64
CA ARG A 118 -26.26 6.51 6.34
C ARG A 118 -25.35 7.75 6.41
N GLU A 119 -24.60 7.90 7.49
CA GLU A 119 -23.63 8.97 7.63
C GLU A 119 -22.34 8.72 6.83
N GLN A 120 -21.66 9.80 6.48
CA GLN A 120 -20.35 9.76 5.83
C GLN A 120 -19.30 10.40 6.75
N TYR A 121 -18.10 9.82 6.75
CA TYR A 121 -17.00 10.32 7.55
C TYR A 121 -15.71 10.44 6.74
N ILE A 122 -14.81 11.28 7.21
CA ILE A 122 -13.43 11.34 6.76
C ILE A 122 -12.57 10.52 7.70
N ALA A 123 -11.54 9.85 7.20
CA ALA A 123 -10.52 9.21 8.03
C ALA A 123 -9.21 10.02 8.02
N LEU A 124 -8.46 9.97 9.12
CA LEU A 124 -7.12 10.57 9.22
C LEU A 124 -6.05 9.48 9.23
N SER A 125 -5.14 9.54 8.26
CA SER A 125 -3.87 8.81 8.25
C SER A 125 -2.76 9.75 8.75
N HIS A 126 -2.15 9.41 9.88
CA HIS A 126 -1.17 10.26 10.54
C HIS A 126 -0.12 9.46 11.33
N ARG A 127 0.91 10.17 11.81
CA ARG A 127 1.92 9.61 12.72
C ARG A 127 1.68 10.10 14.13
N TRP A 128 1.78 9.17 15.07
CA TRP A 128 1.62 9.48 16.48
C TRP A 128 2.88 10.12 17.09
N GLY A 129 4.06 9.81 16.54
CA GLY A 129 5.33 10.12 17.19
C GLY A 129 5.55 9.23 18.41
N THR A 130 6.20 9.77 19.43
CA THR A 130 6.43 9.10 20.73
C THR A 130 5.81 9.94 21.85
N PRO A 131 4.48 9.92 22.02
CA PRO A 131 3.83 10.71 23.05
C PRO A 131 4.22 10.20 24.45
N SER A 132 4.49 11.13 25.36
CA SER A 132 4.61 10.85 26.80
C SER A 132 3.30 10.33 27.37
N VAL A 133 3.34 9.72 28.57
CA VAL A 133 2.13 9.22 29.27
C VAL A 133 1.07 10.31 29.42
N LYS A 134 1.49 11.54 29.75
CA LYS A 134 0.60 12.69 29.86
C LYS A 134 0.00 13.10 28.52
N GLU A 135 0.79 13.06 27.44
CA GLU A 135 0.28 13.36 26.10
C GLU A 135 -0.70 12.29 25.63
N LYS A 136 -0.46 11.01 25.94
CA LYS A 136 -1.41 9.94 25.65
C LYS A 136 -2.75 10.15 26.36
N SER A 137 -2.75 10.42 27.66
CA SER A 137 -4.00 10.64 28.40
C SER A 137 -4.77 11.88 27.94
N MET A 138 -4.06 12.88 27.38
CA MET A 138 -4.65 14.12 26.86
C MET A 138 -5.11 14.03 25.40
N TYR A 139 -4.40 13.30 24.54
CA TYR A 139 -4.63 13.29 23.09
C TYR A 139 -5.26 12.00 22.57
N CYS A 140 -5.26 10.93 23.38
CA CYS A 140 -5.89 9.66 23.05
C CYS A 140 -7.14 9.43 23.92
N THR A 141 -7.93 8.46 23.53
CA THR A 141 -9.03 7.95 24.34
C THR A 141 -8.54 6.78 25.20
N THR A 142 -8.86 6.82 26.48
CA THR A 142 -8.55 5.79 27.49
C THR A 142 -9.84 5.38 28.20
N ALA A 143 -9.82 4.27 28.92
CA ALA A 143 -10.95 3.86 29.76
C ALA A 143 -11.34 4.94 30.78
N ASP A 144 -10.37 5.71 31.27
CA ASP A 144 -10.60 6.77 32.26
C ASP A 144 -11.25 8.02 31.66
N ASN A 145 -11.01 8.33 30.38
CA ASN A 145 -11.46 9.58 29.77
C ASN A 145 -12.60 9.42 28.74
N ILE A 146 -13.01 8.19 28.42
CA ILE A 146 -14.05 7.93 27.40
C ILE A 146 -15.37 8.64 27.70
N SER A 147 -15.82 8.67 28.96
CA SER A 147 -17.06 9.36 29.34
C SER A 147 -17.00 10.86 29.01
N HIS A 148 -15.90 11.51 29.36
CA HIS A 148 -15.66 12.93 29.03
C HIS A 148 -15.60 13.15 27.50
N ARG A 149 -14.99 12.23 26.75
CA ARG A 149 -14.95 12.30 25.28
C ARG A 149 -16.33 12.19 24.64
N LEU A 150 -17.26 11.47 25.25
CA LEU A 150 -18.65 11.32 24.78
C LEU A 150 -19.52 12.54 25.12
N GLU A 151 -19.29 13.17 26.28
CA GLU A 151 -20.05 14.34 26.74
C GLU A 151 -19.69 15.61 25.97
N GLY A 152 -18.40 15.88 25.79
CA GLY A 152 -17.92 16.99 24.98
C GLY A 152 -16.60 17.59 25.48
N PHE A 153 -15.74 18.01 24.57
CA PHE A 153 -14.43 18.62 24.87
C PHE A 153 -14.03 19.63 23.79
N ARG A 154 -13.05 20.50 24.08
CA ARG A 154 -12.67 21.60 23.18
C ARG A 154 -11.66 21.17 22.12
N ILE A 155 -11.75 21.78 20.94
CA ILE A 155 -10.77 21.60 19.85
C ILE A 155 -9.35 21.94 20.32
N SER A 156 -9.20 22.97 21.17
CA SER A 156 -7.91 23.43 21.69
C SER A 156 -7.19 22.41 22.58
N GLU A 157 -7.88 21.39 23.07
CA GLU A 157 -7.29 20.31 23.87
C GLU A 157 -6.57 19.26 23.01
N LEU A 158 -6.83 19.26 21.70
CA LEU A 158 -6.23 18.34 20.76
C LEU A 158 -4.93 18.89 20.18
N PRO A 159 -3.99 18.03 19.75
CA PRO A 159 -2.75 18.46 19.17
C PRO A 159 -2.97 18.99 17.74
N LYS A 160 -2.04 19.81 17.24
CA LYS A 160 -2.22 20.61 16.02
C LYS A 160 -2.58 19.79 14.77
N THR A 161 -2.03 18.59 14.58
CA THR A 161 -2.39 17.71 13.46
C THR A 161 -3.87 17.32 13.49
N PHE A 162 -4.48 17.16 14.67
CA PHE A 162 -5.90 16.82 14.78
C PHE A 162 -6.76 18.05 14.53
N GLN A 163 -6.35 19.22 15.04
CA GLN A 163 -7.03 20.49 14.77
C GLN A 163 -7.07 20.80 13.25
N ASP A 164 -5.95 20.60 12.56
CA ASP A 164 -5.85 20.75 11.12
C ASP A 164 -6.78 19.76 10.38
N ALA A 165 -6.83 18.50 10.80
CA ALA A 165 -7.73 17.50 10.23
C ALA A 165 -9.22 17.83 10.46
N ILE A 166 -9.58 18.34 11.63
CA ILE A 166 -10.93 18.83 11.94
C ILE A 166 -11.28 20.00 11.03
N ARG A 167 -10.38 20.96 10.84
CA ARG A 167 -10.58 22.10 9.96
C ARG A 167 -10.83 21.67 8.52
N VAL A 168 -10.00 20.77 7.98
CA VAL A 168 -10.19 20.22 6.63
C VAL A 168 -11.55 19.52 6.53
N THR A 169 -11.93 18.75 7.56
CA THR A 169 -13.21 18.02 7.57
C THR A 169 -14.40 18.97 7.49
N LYS A 170 -14.40 20.04 8.31
CA LYS A 170 -15.41 21.11 8.27
C LYS A 170 -15.46 21.80 6.90
N GLU A 171 -14.31 22.15 6.32
CA GLU A 171 -14.19 22.82 5.01
C GLU A 171 -14.66 21.98 3.82
N LEU A 172 -14.62 20.65 3.97
CA LEU A 172 -15.16 19.71 3.01
C LEU A 172 -16.67 19.46 3.19
N GLY A 173 -17.29 20.10 4.19
CA GLY A 173 -18.71 19.98 4.49
C GLY A 173 -19.09 18.68 5.20
N MET A 174 -18.13 18.02 5.85
CA MET A 174 -18.33 16.75 6.55
C MET A 174 -18.43 16.99 8.06
N GLN A 175 -19.24 16.19 8.75
CA GLN A 175 -19.49 16.35 10.19
C GLN A 175 -18.81 15.29 11.05
N TYR A 176 -18.28 14.23 10.43
CA TYR A 176 -17.66 13.11 11.13
C TYR A 176 -16.24 12.86 10.66
N LEU A 177 -15.35 12.70 11.62
CA LEU A 177 -13.94 12.38 11.42
C LEU A 177 -13.60 11.12 12.24
N TRP A 178 -12.84 10.22 11.64
CA TRP A 178 -12.28 9.07 12.32
C TRP A 178 -10.77 9.29 12.50
N ILE A 179 -10.32 9.24 13.75
CA ILE A 179 -8.91 9.26 14.15
C ILE A 179 -8.72 8.08 15.10
N ASP A 180 -7.85 7.14 14.76
CA ASP A 180 -7.59 5.91 15.53
C ASP A 180 -7.35 6.18 17.02
N SER A 181 -6.48 7.15 17.34
CA SER A 181 -6.14 7.51 18.71
C SER A 181 -7.32 8.03 19.54
N LEU A 182 -8.36 8.59 18.89
CA LEU A 182 -9.55 9.11 19.56
C LEU A 182 -10.75 8.15 19.49
N CYS A 183 -10.91 7.42 18.39
CA CYS A 183 -12.08 6.57 18.14
C CYS A 183 -11.91 5.15 18.70
N ILE A 184 -10.70 4.79 19.15
CA ILE A 184 -10.36 3.52 19.78
C ILE A 184 -9.81 3.82 21.18
N ILE A 185 -10.23 3.04 22.18
CA ILE A 185 -9.67 3.05 23.52
C ILE A 185 -8.27 2.44 23.46
N GLN A 186 -7.26 3.23 23.82
CA GLN A 186 -5.85 2.86 23.67
C GLN A 186 -5.26 2.22 24.92
N GLU A 187 -5.78 2.56 26.10
CA GLU A 187 -5.27 2.12 27.39
C GLU A 187 -6.41 1.99 28.41
N GLY A 188 -6.24 1.10 29.38
CA GLY A 188 -7.15 0.92 30.52
C GLY A 188 -8.27 -0.12 30.33
N ASP A 189 -8.28 -0.88 29.23
CA ASP A 189 -9.31 -1.89 28.90
C ASP A 189 -8.72 -3.27 28.53
N ASP A 190 -7.49 -3.56 28.98
CA ASP A 190 -6.70 -4.74 28.61
C ASP A 190 -6.53 -4.93 27.09
N GLY A 191 -6.71 -3.88 26.29
CA GLY A 191 -6.64 -3.89 24.83
C GLY A 191 -7.84 -4.55 24.16
N GLU A 192 -8.97 -4.69 24.84
CA GLU A 192 -10.18 -5.31 24.29
C GLU A 192 -10.68 -4.55 23.05
N ASP A 193 -10.83 -3.23 23.17
CA ASP A 193 -11.35 -2.37 22.10
C ASP A 193 -10.36 -2.31 20.93
N TRP A 194 -9.05 -2.18 21.20
CA TRP A 194 -8.02 -2.25 20.16
C TRP A 194 -8.06 -3.57 19.38
N ARG A 195 -8.22 -4.72 20.05
CA ARG A 195 -8.31 -6.03 19.37
C ARG A 195 -9.57 -6.16 18.50
N LYS A 196 -10.64 -5.44 18.81
CA LYS A 196 -11.85 -5.37 17.98
C LYS A 196 -11.66 -4.42 16.79
N GLU A 197 -11.24 -3.19 17.06
CA GLU A 197 -11.14 -2.12 16.06
C GLU A 197 -10.00 -2.34 15.05
N SER A 198 -8.87 -2.91 15.49
CA SER A 198 -7.75 -3.24 14.59
C SER A 198 -8.15 -4.19 13.45
N LYS A 199 -9.10 -5.11 13.71
CA LYS A 199 -9.67 -6.01 12.70
C LYS A 199 -10.61 -5.28 11.73
N LEU A 200 -11.15 -4.14 12.12
CA LEU A 200 -12.07 -3.32 11.32
C LEU A 200 -11.35 -2.25 10.49
N MET A 201 -10.07 -1.98 10.73
CA MET A 201 -9.25 -0.99 10.00
C MET A 201 -9.46 -1.05 8.49
N GLU A 202 -9.58 -2.25 7.94
CA GLU A 202 -9.85 -2.45 6.51
C GLU A 202 -11.15 -1.79 6.05
N VAL A 203 -12.23 -2.06 6.79
CA VAL A 203 -13.58 -1.57 6.47
C VAL A 203 -13.68 -0.09 6.80
N VAL A 204 -12.99 0.40 7.83
CA VAL A 204 -12.88 1.82 8.18
C VAL A 204 -12.33 2.64 7.01
N PHE A 205 -11.14 2.32 6.48
CA PHE A 205 -10.53 3.14 5.43
C PHE A 205 -11.22 2.98 4.07
N SER A 206 -11.73 1.78 3.77
CA SER A 206 -12.45 1.54 2.51
C SER A 206 -13.87 2.14 2.46
N SER A 207 -14.49 2.35 3.61
CA SER A 207 -15.82 2.97 3.71
C SER A 207 -15.77 4.48 3.92
N ALA A 208 -14.60 5.01 4.33
CA ALA A 208 -14.39 6.44 4.46
C ALA A 208 -14.73 7.18 3.17
N TYR A 209 -15.38 8.34 3.31
CA TYR A 209 -15.64 9.21 2.18
C TYR A 209 -14.31 9.63 1.55
N CYS A 210 -13.39 10.16 2.34
CA CYS A 210 -12.04 10.47 1.90
C CYS A 210 -11.09 10.25 3.08
N THR A 211 -9.82 9.98 2.77
CA THR A 211 -8.76 9.95 3.77
C THR A 211 -7.91 11.20 3.66
N ILE A 212 -7.72 11.89 4.77
CA ILE A 212 -6.69 12.94 4.91
C ILE A 212 -5.40 12.23 5.29
N ALA A 213 -4.34 12.42 4.51
CA ALA A 213 -3.01 11.94 4.85
C ALA A 213 -2.14 13.14 5.25
N ALA A 214 -1.82 13.25 6.55
CA ALA A 214 -0.93 14.25 7.12
C ALA A 214 0.53 13.93 6.74
N THR A 215 0.83 14.01 5.44
CA THR A 215 2.03 13.41 4.84
C THR A 215 3.31 14.14 5.25
N SER A 216 3.23 15.46 5.46
CA SER A 216 4.34 16.28 5.96
C SER A 216 4.53 16.24 7.47
N ALA A 217 3.48 15.88 8.22
CA ALA A 217 3.50 15.95 9.68
C ALA A 217 4.37 14.84 10.27
N LYS A 218 5.34 15.22 11.10
CA LYS A 218 6.23 14.26 11.76
C LYS A 218 5.52 13.47 12.85
N ASP A 219 4.63 14.14 13.57
CA ASP A 219 3.84 13.60 14.68
C ASP A 219 2.49 14.34 14.83
N MET A 220 1.77 14.06 15.91
CA MET A 220 0.46 14.65 16.19
C MET A 220 0.50 16.17 16.49
N LYS A 221 1.66 16.72 16.86
CA LYS A 221 1.84 18.13 17.28
C LYS A 221 2.29 19.06 16.17
N ASP A 222 2.77 18.52 15.05
CA ASP A 222 3.39 19.29 13.96
C ASP A 222 2.36 20.14 13.18
N GLY A 223 1.18 19.58 12.88
CA GLY A 223 0.27 20.15 11.90
C GLY A 223 0.71 19.88 10.46
N PHE A 224 -0.16 20.24 9.51
CA PHE A 224 0.10 20.03 8.08
C PHE A 224 -0.51 21.09 7.14
N LEU A 225 -1.30 22.04 7.67
CA LEU A 225 -1.87 23.11 6.84
C LEU A 225 -0.91 24.28 6.65
N ASP A 226 -0.08 24.57 7.65
CA ASP A 226 0.83 25.71 7.65
C ASP A 226 2.11 25.37 6.87
N ARG A 227 2.02 25.41 5.53
CA ARG A 227 3.13 25.11 4.61
C ARG A 227 3.89 26.38 4.22
N LYS A 228 5.22 26.31 4.23
CA LYS A 228 6.11 27.37 3.72
C LYS A 228 6.32 27.28 2.20
N ALA A 229 5.33 26.77 1.46
CA ALA A 229 5.46 26.59 0.02
C ALA A 229 5.27 27.94 -0.68
N ASN A 230 6.33 28.44 -1.33
CA ASN A 230 6.26 29.58 -2.23
C ASN A 230 6.65 29.08 -3.63
N PRO A 231 5.72 28.48 -4.39
CA PRO A 231 6.04 27.99 -5.72
C PRO A 231 6.40 29.19 -6.60
N GLU A 232 7.67 29.32 -6.97
CA GLU A 232 8.09 30.31 -7.96
C GLU A 232 7.45 29.92 -9.31
N TYR A 233 6.76 30.86 -9.94
CA TYR A 233 6.21 30.66 -11.28
C TYR A 233 6.50 31.83 -12.20
N LEU A 234 6.70 31.52 -13.47
CA LEU A 234 6.80 32.46 -14.57
C LEU A 234 5.52 32.39 -15.39
N HIS A 235 4.86 33.52 -15.56
CA HIS A 235 3.76 33.64 -16.50
C HIS A 235 4.28 34.14 -17.85
N VAL A 236 4.31 33.25 -18.83
CA VAL A 236 4.71 33.54 -20.21
C VAL A 236 3.45 33.80 -21.03
N ARG A 237 3.26 35.05 -21.48
CA ARG A 237 2.13 35.40 -22.34
C ARG A 237 2.56 35.40 -23.81
N SER A 238 1.87 34.62 -24.63
CA SER A 238 2.06 34.66 -26.08
C SER A 238 1.49 35.95 -26.68
N ILE A 239 1.98 36.31 -27.87
CA ILE A 239 1.50 37.45 -28.66
C ILE A 239 -0.01 37.33 -28.98
N SER A 240 -0.53 36.10 -29.04
CA SER A 240 -1.96 35.81 -29.25
C SER A 240 -2.85 35.96 -28.00
N GLY A 241 -2.28 36.39 -26.87
CA GLY A 241 -2.99 36.54 -25.60
C GLY A 241 -3.12 35.25 -24.78
N ARG A 242 -2.67 34.09 -25.28
CA ARG A 242 -2.62 32.85 -24.49
C ARG A 242 -1.50 32.94 -23.45
N GLY A 243 -1.80 32.73 -22.18
CA GLY A 243 -0.84 32.64 -21.08
C GLY A 243 -0.41 31.21 -20.80
N LEU A 244 0.86 31.02 -20.44
CA LEU A 244 1.46 29.78 -19.96
C LEU A 244 2.07 30.05 -18.59
N TYR A 245 1.80 29.21 -17.61
CA TYR A 245 2.49 29.25 -16.32
C TYR A 245 3.59 28.19 -16.31
N VAL A 246 4.80 28.59 -15.94
CA VAL A 246 5.96 27.72 -15.79
C VAL A 246 6.34 27.78 -14.32
N CYS A 247 6.09 26.73 -13.57
CA CYS A 247 6.48 26.66 -12.16
C CYS A 247 7.91 26.12 -12.03
N ALA A 248 8.76 26.81 -11.28
CA ALA A 248 10.00 26.26 -10.73
C ALA A 248 9.64 25.41 -9.51
N GLY A 249 9.06 24.25 -9.78
CA GLY A 249 8.61 23.29 -8.78
C GLY A 249 8.24 22.01 -9.49
N SER A 250 9.02 20.95 -9.25
CA SER A 250 8.70 19.62 -9.77
C SER A 250 7.61 19.04 -8.89
N ASP A 251 6.45 18.75 -9.48
CA ASP A 251 5.50 17.80 -8.90
C ASP A 251 6.17 16.42 -8.81
N ASP A 252 6.81 16.16 -7.65
CA ASP A 252 7.52 14.91 -7.36
C ASP A 252 6.78 14.10 -6.31
N PHE A 253 5.66 13.50 -6.73
CA PHE A 253 4.87 12.62 -5.88
C PHE A 253 5.65 11.43 -5.31
N GLU A 254 6.71 10.98 -5.99
CA GLU A 254 7.56 9.91 -5.46
C GLU A 254 8.31 10.42 -4.20
N SER A 255 8.91 11.60 -4.28
CA SER A 255 9.57 12.22 -3.11
C SER A 255 8.57 12.67 -2.05
N ASP A 256 7.54 13.41 -2.46
CA ASP A 256 6.62 14.10 -1.57
C ASP A 256 5.63 13.17 -0.85
N VAL A 257 5.34 12.00 -1.45
CA VAL A 257 4.34 11.07 -0.90
C VAL A 257 4.93 9.67 -0.73
N GLU A 258 5.43 9.02 -1.79
CA GLU A 258 5.84 7.61 -1.68
C GLU A 258 7.00 7.41 -0.70
N ARG A 259 7.96 8.33 -0.67
CA ARG A 259 9.12 8.29 0.23
C ARG A 259 8.93 9.10 1.51
N ALA A 260 7.80 9.77 1.67
CA ALA A 260 7.52 10.52 2.88
C ALA A 260 7.40 9.58 4.09
N GLU A 261 7.82 10.05 5.27
CA GLU A 261 7.93 9.24 6.49
C GLU A 261 6.62 8.51 6.83
N LEU A 262 5.46 9.15 6.61
CA LEU A 262 4.14 8.55 6.78
C LEU A 262 3.99 7.25 5.96
N ASN A 263 4.32 7.28 4.67
CA ASN A 263 4.14 6.13 3.76
C ASN A 263 5.17 5.01 3.98
N THR A 264 6.22 5.23 4.79
CA THR A 264 7.16 4.17 5.17
C THR A 264 6.61 3.23 6.24
N ARG A 265 5.47 3.56 6.88
CA ARG A 265 4.84 2.72 7.91
C ARG A 265 3.99 1.62 7.28
N ALA A 266 4.01 0.44 7.90
CA ALA A 266 3.28 -0.73 7.41
C ALA A 266 1.76 -0.54 7.48
N TRP A 267 1.23 -0.05 8.60
CA TRP A 267 -0.20 0.25 8.79
C TRP A 267 -0.75 1.21 7.72
N VAL A 268 0.03 2.26 7.38
CA VAL A 268 -0.33 3.25 6.37
C VAL A 268 -0.51 2.65 4.98
N MET A 269 0.09 1.49 4.70
CA MET A 269 -0.14 0.78 3.44
C MET A 269 -1.61 0.43 3.26
N GLN A 270 -2.20 -0.15 4.30
CA GLN A 270 -3.61 -0.56 4.30
C GLN A 270 -4.50 0.67 4.22
N GLU A 271 -4.22 1.69 5.02
CA GLU A 271 -4.94 2.97 5.04
C GLU A 271 -5.02 3.56 3.62
N ARG A 272 -3.89 3.65 2.92
CA ARG A 272 -3.82 4.26 1.59
C ARG A 272 -4.36 3.37 0.47
N VAL A 273 -4.08 2.06 0.47
CA VAL A 273 -4.55 1.12 -0.57
C VAL A 273 -6.08 0.99 -0.56
N LEU A 274 -6.69 1.00 0.63
CA LEU A 274 -8.12 0.78 0.78
C LEU A 274 -8.94 2.06 0.62
N SER A 275 -8.34 3.22 0.88
CA SER A 275 -9.01 4.50 0.71
C SER A 275 -9.42 4.74 -0.74
N PRO A 276 -10.71 4.96 -1.05
CA PRO A 276 -11.14 5.23 -2.42
C PRO A 276 -10.58 6.55 -2.98
N ARG A 277 -10.28 7.48 -2.06
CA ARG A 277 -9.77 8.84 -2.27
C ARG A 277 -8.84 9.22 -1.12
N THR A 278 -7.70 9.81 -1.44
CA THR A 278 -6.75 10.31 -0.44
C THR A 278 -6.29 11.72 -0.81
N ILE A 279 -6.32 12.63 0.16
CA ILE A 279 -5.73 13.96 0.06
C ILE A 279 -4.42 13.93 0.83
N HIS A 280 -3.31 14.05 0.13
CA HIS A 280 -1.98 14.15 0.73
C HIS A 280 -1.63 15.61 0.96
N PHE A 281 -1.46 15.99 2.22
CA PHE A 281 -0.84 17.26 2.60
C PHE A 281 0.66 17.01 2.77
N SER A 282 1.43 17.16 1.68
CA SER A 282 2.88 17.03 1.72
C SER A 282 3.56 18.38 2.00
N ALA A 283 4.87 18.35 2.26
CA ALA A 283 5.62 19.56 2.60
C ALA A 283 5.64 20.58 1.45
N ASN A 284 5.61 20.09 0.20
CA ASN A 284 5.75 20.92 -0.99
C ASN A 284 4.39 21.21 -1.66
N LEU A 285 3.57 20.20 -1.92
CA LEU A 285 2.29 20.33 -2.63
C LEU A 285 1.17 19.49 -1.99
N MET A 286 -0.08 19.86 -2.22
CA MET A 286 -1.20 18.96 -2.00
C MET A 286 -1.38 18.04 -3.20
N TYR A 287 -1.68 16.77 -2.93
CA TYR A 287 -1.99 15.80 -3.96
C TYR A 287 -3.34 15.13 -3.70
N TRP A 288 -4.15 15.03 -4.73
CA TRP A 288 -5.34 14.18 -4.75
C TRP A 288 -5.00 12.85 -5.42
N GLU A 289 -5.16 11.74 -4.70
CA GLU A 289 -5.06 10.40 -5.25
C GLU A 289 -6.45 9.72 -5.26
N CYS A 290 -6.83 9.16 -6.42
CA CYS A 290 -8.01 8.31 -6.53
C CYS A 290 -7.84 7.27 -7.64
N GLY A 291 -8.87 6.44 -7.86
CA GLY A 291 -8.82 5.38 -8.87
C GLY A 291 -8.49 5.86 -10.29
N ALA A 292 -8.83 7.10 -10.62
CA ALA A 292 -8.60 7.69 -11.95
C ALA A 292 -7.19 8.26 -12.14
N GLY A 293 -6.48 8.67 -11.09
CA GLY A 293 -5.23 9.43 -11.26
C GLY A 293 -4.78 10.17 -10.02
N ILE A 294 -3.65 10.87 -10.19
CA ILE A 294 -3.14 11.83 -9.22
C ILE A 294 -3.19 13.23 -9.82
N TYR A 295 -3.71 14.16 -9.04
CA TYR A 295 -3.81 15.57 -9.38
C TYR A 295 -3.06 16.37 -8.34
N CYS A 296 -2.33 17.37 -8.81
CA CYS A 296 -1.40 18.14 -8.01
C CYS A 296 -1.95 19.55 -7.81
N GLU A 297 -1.62 20.18 -6.67
CA GLU A 297 -2.06 21.54 -6.33
C GLU A 297 -1.75 22.58 -7.41
N ASN A 298 -0.62 22.41 -8.11
CA ASN A 298 -0.21 23.23 -9.25
C ASN A 298 -0.98 22.93 -10.56
N LEU A 299 -2.11 22.22 -10.48
CA LEU A 299 -3.00 21.83 -11.56
C LEU A 299 -2.41 20.83 -12.57
N THR A 300 -1.26 20.21 -12.29
CA THR A 300 -0.75 19.10 -13.10
C THR A 300 -1.49 17.80 -12.77
N THR A 301 -1.42 16.84 -13.69
CA THR A 301 -1.96 15.48 -13.50
C THR A 301 -0.86 14.48 -13.80
N MET A 302 -0.62 13.55 -12.89
CA MET A 302 0.41 12.54 -13.07
C MET A 302 -0.16 11.25 -13.65
N ILE A 303 0.32 10.90 -14.85
CA ILE A 303 0.08 9.59 -15.45
C ILE A 303 1.11 8.61 -14.89
N GLY A 304 0.85 8.07 -13.70
CA GLY A 304 1.78 7.19 -12.99
C GLY A 304 2.12 5.87 -13.73
N SER A 305 3.29 5.32 -13.39
CA SER A 305 3.76 3.99 -13.79
C SER A 305 2.69 2.90 -13.57
N ARG A 306 2.33 2.17 -14.65
CA ARG A 306 1.27 1.13 -14.65
C ARG A 306 1.60 -0.12 -13.82
N ARG A 307 2.80 -0.26 -13.24
CA ARG A 307 3.23 -1.45 -12.49
C ARG A 307 3.03 -1.29 -10.99
N LYS A 308 3.89 -0.53 -10.30
CA LYS A 308 3.91 -0.43 -8.83
C LYS A 308 2.62 0.15 -8.24
N ARG A 309 1.97 1.06 -8.97
CA ARG A 309 0.82 1.83 -8.49
C ARG A 309 -0.53 1.28 -8.95
N TYR A 310 -0.54 0.10 -9.56
CA TYR A 310 -1.74 -0.45 -10.18
C TYR A 310 -2.82 -0.79 -9.16
N LEU A 311 -2.42 -1.45 -8.06
CA LEU A 311 -3.31 -1.86 -6.98
C LEU A 311 -3.69 -0.71 -6.05
N ARG A 312 -2.76 0.19 -5.74
CA ARG A 312 -3.04 1.39 -4.91
C ARG A 312 -4.06 2.34 -5.53
N ARG A 313 -4.22 2.30 -6.86
CA ARG A 313 -5.21 3.10 -7.61
C ARG A 313 -6.50 2.33 -7.87
N ASP A 314 -6.80 1.31 -7.08
CA ASP A 314 -8.05 0.61 -7.16
C ASP A 314 -9.01 1.18 -6.11
N SER A 315 -9.89 2.11 -6.50
CA SER A 315 -10.88 2.69 -5.59
C SER A 315 -11.88 1.68 -5.03
N THR A 316 -11.87 0.46 -5.56
CA THR A 316 -12.71 -0.67 -5.20
C THR A 316 -11.82 -1.89 -4.94
N PHE A 317 -10.63 -1.67 -4.35
CA PHE A 317 -9.61 -2.69 -4.15
C PHE A 317 -10.23 -4.00 -3.61
N PRO A 318 -9.96 -5.17 -4.22
CA PRO A 318 -8.99 -5.45 -5.28
C PRO A 318 -9.63 -5.76 -6.65
N ASP A 319 -10.69 -5.06 -7.06
CA ASP A 319 -11.41 -5.26 -8.34
C ASP A 319 -10.51 -5.38 -9.58
N ARG A 320 -9.40 -4.64 -9.62
CA ARG A 320 -8.45 -4.69 -10.73
C ARG A 320 -7.73 -6.03 -10.81
N LEU A 321 -7.46 -6.70 -9.68
CA LEU A 321 -6.87 -8.04 -9.69
C LEU A 321 -7.80 -9.04 -10.40
N ARG A 322 -9.11 -8.94 -10.21
CA ARG A 322 -10.10 -9.87 -10.81
C ARG A 322 -10.06 -9.88 -12.34
N ARG A 323 -9.62 -8.78 -12.97
CA ARG A 323 -9.61 -8.60 -14.43
C ARG A 323 -8.30 -9.04 -15.09
N LEU A 324 -7.32 -9.49 -14.30
CA LEU A 324 -5.99 -9.82 -14.78
C LEU A 324 -5.80 -11.32 -14.99
N TYR A 325 -4.96 -11.68 -15.95
CA TYR A 325 -4.43 -13.03 -16.08
C TYR A 325 -3.63 -13.42 -14.83
N GLU A 326 -3.59 -14.71 -14.53
CA GLU A 326 -3.01 -15.26 -13.29
C GLU A 326 -1.57 -14.80 -13.03
N SER A 327 -0.68 -14.92 -14.02
CA SER A 327 0.73 -14.49 -13.88
C SER A 327 0.87 -13.02 -13.49
N ARG A 328 0.01 -12.15 -14.03
CA ARG A 328 -0.01 -10.73 -13.72
C ARG A 328 -0.63 -10.44 -12.35
N ARG A 329 -1.61 -11.24 -11.92
CA ARG A 329 -2.16 -11.18 -10.55
C ARG A 329 -1.08 -11.50 -9.53
N VAL A 330 -0.40 -12.64 -9.70
CA VAL A 330 0.70 -13.10 -8.83
C VAL A 330 1.80 -12.04 -8.76
N GLU A 331 2.26 -11.53 -9.92
CA GLU A 331 3.31 -10.47 -9.96
C GLU A 331 2.95 -9.25 -9.11
N LEU A 332 1.70 -8.78 -9.19
CA LEU A 332 1.24 -7.59 -8.48
C LEU A 332 1.00 -7.85 -6.99
N ILE A 333 0.51 -9.04 -6.61
CA ILE A 333 0.38 -9.44 -5.20
C ILE A 333 1.78 -9.55 -4.58
N HIS A 334 2.75 -10.15 -5.28
CA HIS A 334 4.13 -10.19 -4.83
C HIS A 334 4.70 -8.79 -4.67
N LEU A 335 4.53 -7.89 -5.66
CA LEU A 335 4.97 -6.49 -5.52
C LEU A 335 4.33 -5.77 -4.32
N LEU A 336 3.07 -6.08 -4.00
CA LEU A 336 2.40 -5.55 -2.80
C LEU A 336 3.06 -6.09 -1.52
N ASN A 337 3.34 -7.38 -1.46
CA ASN A 337 3.96 -8.01 -0.29
C ASN A 337 5.42 -7.59 -0.10
N GLU A 338 6.20 -7.46 -1.18
CA GLU A 338 7.57 -6.93 -1.15
C GLU A 338 7.57 -5.51 -0.57
N ASP A 339 6.75 -4.62 -1.13
CA ASP A 339 6.59 -3.23 -0.67
C ASP A 339 6.09 -3.15 0.77
N TYR A 340 5.25 -4.07 1.22
CA TYR A 340 4.83 -4.14 2.62
C TYR A 340 5.99 -4.56 3.53
N SER A 341 6.74 -5.59 3.14
CA SER A 341 7.76 -6.22 3.98
C SER A 341 8.93 -5.28 4.34
N GLU A 342 9.17 -4.28 3.49
CA GLU A 342 10.22 -3.25 3.66
C GLU A 342 9.75 -2.07 4.55
N ARG A 343 8.47 -2.04 4.96
CA ARG A 343 7.92 -0.95 5.76
C ARG A 343 8.21 -1.09 7.25
N HIS A 344 8.31 0.04 7.91
CA HIS A 344 8.57 0.14 9.34
C HIS A 344 7.33 -0.22 10.17
N LEU A 345 7.58 -0.99 11.22
CA LEU A 345 6.65 -1.33 12.29
C LEU A 345 7.28 -0.92 13.61
N THR A 346 6.50 -0.24 14.46
CA THR A 346 6.92 0.03 15.85
C THR A 346 6.94 -1.29 16.62
N GLU A 347 5.82 -2.02 16.57
CA GLU A 347 5.70 -3.37 17.14
C GLU A 347 5.92 -4.42 16.06
N ARG A 348 7.00 -5.20 16.15
CA ARG A 348 7.34 -6.22 15.13
C ARG A 348 6.22 -7.26 14.96
N THR A 349 5.47 -7.54 16.02
CA THR A 349 4.36 -8.50 16.05
C THR A 349 3.12 -8.04 15.26
N ASP A 350 3.02 -6.75 14.93
CA ASP A 350 1.94 -6.22 14.08
C ASP A 350 2.07 -6.67 12.61
N ARG A 351 3.19 -7.29 12.21
CA ARG A 351 3.49 -7.64 10.81
C ARG A 351 2.43 -8.50 10.11
N LYS A 352 1.63 -9.27 10.85
CA LYS A 352 0.51 -10.02 10.27
C LYS A 352 -0.78 -9.20 10.25
N VAL A 353 -1.04 -8.44 11.31
CA VAL A 353 -2.31 -7.72 11.52
C VAL A 353 -2.38 -6.49 10.63
N ALA A 354 -1.26 -5.79 10.43
CA ALA A 354 -1.20 -4.60 9.58
C ALA A 354 -1.37 -4.88 8.07
N LEU A 355 -1.42 -6.15 7.65
CA LEU A 355 -1.68 -6.55 6.26
C LEU A 355 -2.94 -7.43 6.10
N SER A 356 -3.51 -7.94 7.19
CA SER A 356 -4.57 -8.94 7.14
C SER A 356 -5.76 -8.48 6.32
N GLY A 357 -6.20 -7.23 6.49
CA GLY A 357 -7.32 -6.66 5.73
C GLY A 357 -7.09 -6.64 4.22
N LEU A 358 -5.87 -6.34 3.76
CA LEU A 358 -5.55 -6.41 2.34
C LEU A 358 -5.60 -7.85 1.83
N HIS A 359 -5.07 -8.79 2.61
CA HIS A 359 -5.01 -10.21 2.25
C HIS A 359 -6.37 -10.88 2.26
N ASP A 360 -7.22 -10.58 3.24
CA ASP A 360 -8.59 -11.10 3.35
C ASP A 360 -9.42 -10.67 2.14
N ARG A 361 -9.32 -9.39 1.72
CA ARG A 361 -9.94 -8.92 0.48
C ARG A 361 -9.45 -9.62 -0.76
N ILE A 362 -8.14 -9.83 -0.89
CA ILE A 362 -7.57 -10.57 -2.02
C ILE A 362 -8.09 -12.01 -2.02
N ALA A 363 -8.11 -12.67 -0.86
CA ALA A 363 -8.60 -14.05 -0.71
C ALA A 363 -10.07 -14.18 -1.12
N ILE A 364 -10.93 -13.28 -0.64
CA ILE A 364 -12.35 -13.20 -1.04
C ILE A 364 -12.47 -12.98 -2.54
N ALA A 365 -11.70 -12.05 -3.11
CA ALA A 365 -11.74 -11.73 -4.53
C ALA A 365 -11.26 -12.87 -5.44
N LEU A 366 -10.28 -13.64 -4.99
CA LEU A 366 -9.76 -14.82 -5.68
C LEU A 366 -10.54 -16.09 -5.36
N ARG A 367 -11.52 -16.04 -4.43
CA ARG A 367 -12.29 -17.19 -3.93
C ARG A 367 -11.36 -18.31 -3.45
N CYS A 368 -10.33 -17.93 -2.70
CA CYS A 368 -9.32 -18.86 -2.20
C CYS A 368 -9.10 -18.70 -0.71
N GLN A 369 -8.59 -19.76 -0.08
CA GLN A 369 -8.06 -19.68 1.28
C GLN A 369 -6.73 -18.93 1.26
N SER A 370 -6.52 -18.06 2.24
CA SER A 370 -5.23 -17.47 2.58
C SER A 370 -4.82 -17.88 3.98
N SER A 371 -3.51 -17.90 4.23
CA SER A 371 -2.92 -18.08 5.56
C SER A 371 -1.53 -17.47 5.59
N TYR A 372 -1.23 -16.68 6.63
CA TYR A 372 0.09 -16.08 6.87
C TYR A 372 0.77 -15.55 5.60
N GLY A 373 0.07 -14.75 4.80
CA GLY A 373 0.68 -14.12 3.63
C GLY A 373 0.70 -14.95 2.34
N ILE A 374 0.14 -16.17 2.35
CA ILE A 374 0.18 -17.15 1.26
C ILE A 374 -1.25 -17.49 0.80
N PHE A 375 -1.50 -17.49 -0.51
CA PHE A 375 -2.80 -17.81 -1.11
C PHE A 375 -2.81 -19.23 -1.67
N LYS A 376 -3.86 -20.02 -1.36
CA LYS A 376 -3.99 -21.43 -1.78
C LYS A 376 -3.85 -21.63 -3.30
N HIS A 377 -4.39 -20.71 -4.10
CA HIS A 377 -4.33 -20.81 -5.56
C HIS A 377 -2.92 -20.63 -6.12
N HIS A 378 -2.06 -19.89 -5.42
CA HIS A 378 -0.71 -19.56 -5.86
C HIS A 378 0.34 -20.06 -4.88
N ILE A 379 0.02 -21.09 -4.09
CA ILE A 379 0.79 -21.54 -2.93
C ILE A 379 2.27 -21.78 -3.28
N HIS A 380 2.55 -22.36 -4.45
CA HIS A 380 3.92 -22.60 -4.89
C HIS A 380 4.69 -21.31 -5.15
N ALA A 381 4.09 -20.36 -5.87
CA ALA A 381 4.73 -19.10 -6.22
C ALA A 381 4.90 -18.19 -5.00
N ASP A 382 3.91 -18.18 -4.11
CA ASP A 382 3.93 -17.39 -2.88
C ASP A 382 4.96 -17.90 -1.88
N LEU A 383 5.35 -19.18 -1.93
CA LEU A 383 6.42 -19.73 -1.10
C LEU A 383 7.82 -19.42 -1.66
N LEU A 384 7.96 -18.92 -2.89
CA LEU A 384 9.25 -18.58 -3.49
C LEU A 384 9.74 -17.17 -3.10
N TRP A 385 9.54 -16.77 -1.85
CA TRP A 385 10.12 -15.57 -1.28
C TRP A 385 11.56 -15.81 -0.80
N GLN A 386 12.37 -14.76 -0.71
CA GLN A 386 13.71 -14.74 -0.15
C GLN A 386 13.97 -13.38 0.47
N ALA A 387 14.98 -13.25 1.32
CA ALA A 387 15.37 -11.95 1.86
C ALA A 387 15.80 -10.95 0.77
N SER A 388 15.42 -9.68 0.93
CA SER A 388 15.82 -8.59 0.03
C SER A 388 17.32 -8.26 0.16
N ASP A 389 17.80 -8.03 1.39
CA ASP A 389 19.09 -7.37 1.66
C ASP A 389 19.98 -8.08 2.71
N GLY A 390 19.90 -9.41 2.85
CA GLY A 390 20.75 -10.17 3.78
C GLY A 390 19.98 -11.23 4.55
N ASN A 391 20.32 -11.46 5.81
CA ASN A 391 19.61 -12.42 6.66
C ASN A 391 18.41 -11.78 7.34
N LEU A 392 17.33 -12.55 7.49
CA LEU A 392 16.14 -12.12 8.22
C LEU A 392 16.26 -12.52 9.71
N GLU A 393 15.49 -11.87 10.58
CA GLU A 393 15.37 -12.28 11.99
C GLU A 393 13.97 -12.81 12.26
N ARG A 394 13.85 -13.93 12.96
CA ARG A 394 12.53 -14.47 13.32
C ARG A 394 11.87 -13.58 14.37
N ILE A 395 10.60 -13.25 14.17
CA ILE A 395 9.80 -12.48 15.11
C ILE A 395 9.28 -13.42 16.20
N ASP A 396 9.45 -13.02 17.45
CA ASP A 396 8.83 -13.68 18.59
C ASP A 396 7.39 -13.17 18.74
N TYR A 397 6.43 -14.07 18.60
CA TYR A 397 5.00 -13.78 18.69
C TYR A 397 4.46 -14.34 20.00
N PRO A 398 4.10 -13.49 21.00
CA PRO A 398 3.58 -13.96 22.26
C PRO A 398 2.32 -14.80 22.09
N GLY A 399 2.34 -16.05 22.55
CA GLY A 399 1.18 -16.94 22.55
C GLY A 399 0.74 -17.47 21.18
N GLU A 400 1.49 -17.23 20.12
CA GLU A 400 1.15 -17.73 18.77
C GLU A 400 2.39 -18.12 17.97
N ARG A 401 2.37 -19.31 17.36
CA ARG A 401 3.45 -19.76 16.47
C ARG A 401 3.15 -19.36 15.02
N VAL A 402 3.87 -18.36 14.51
CA VAL A 402 3.85 -18.03 13.07
C VAL A 402 4.79 -18.98 12.31
N PRO A 403 4.31 -19.62 11.24
CA PRO A 403 5.03 -20.71 10.64
C PRO A 403 6.23 -20.27 9.81
N SER A 404 7.30 -21.08 9.81
CA SER A 404 8.58 -20.74 9.17
C SER A 404 8.47 -20.60 7.65
N TRP A 405 7.49 -21.26 7.03
CA TRP A 405 7.23 -21.16 5.59
C TRP A 405 6.68 -19.81 5.17
N SER A 406 6.17 -19.01 6.12
CA SER A 406 5.65 -17.67 5.88
C SER A 406 6.74 -16.61 6.04
N TRP A 407 6.83 -15.69 5.09
CA TRP A 407 7.66 -14.50 5.20
C TRP A 407 7.20 -13.54 6.31
N MET A 408 5.98 -13.71 6.83
CA MET A 408 5.48 -12.94 7.97
C MET A 408 6.13 -13.36 9.29
N ALA A 409 6.77 -14.55 9.35
CA ALA A 409 7.48 -14.99 10.54
C ALA A 409 8.77 -14.19 10.82
N TYR A 410 9.21 -13.34 9.89
CA TYR A 410 10.52 -12.69 9.95
C TYR A 410 10.45 -11.18 9.77
N THR A 411 11.37 -10.45 10.37
CA THR A 411 11.61 -9.02 10.10
C THR A 411 12.39 -8.83 8.80
N GLY A 412 12.39 -7.60 8.28
CA GLY A 412 13.13 -7.23 7.06
C GLY A 412 12.34 -7.41 5.77
N GLY A 413 12.88 -6.85 4.69
CA GLY A 413 12.29 -6.93 3.36
C GLY A 413 12.45 -8.31 2.72
N VAL A 414 11.43 -8.74 1.98
CA VAL A 414 11.47 -9.94 1.14
C VAL A 414 11.28 -9.60 -0.33
N ARG A 415 11.80 -10.48 -1.19
CA ARG A 415 11.60 -10.49 -2.64
C ARG A 415 11.07 -11.84 -3.07
N PHE A 416 10.10 -11.85 -3.96
CA PHE A 416 9.58 -13.06 -4.57
C PHE A 416 10.34 -13.36 -5.85
N MET A 417 10.63 -14.63 -6.07
CA MET A 417 11.29 -15.09 -7.27
C MET A 417 10.45 -14.74 -8.51
N ARG A 418 11.06 -14.02 -9.44
CA ARG A 418 10.42 -13.67 -10.72
C ARG A 418 10.51 -14.85 -11.67
N ILE A 419 9.40 -15.55 -11.85
CA ILE A 419 9.25 -16.61 -12.85
C ILE A 419 8.98 -15.96 -14.21
N SER A 420 9.80 -16.29 -15.22
CA SER A 420 9.66 -15.68 -16.54
C SER A 420 8.38 -16.18 -17.24
N VAL A 421 7.70 -15.30 -17.98
CA VAL A 421 6.55 -15.70 -18.82
C VAL A 421 6.90 -16.68 -19.94
N ARG A 422 8.20 -16.83 -20.26
CA ARG A 422 8.71 -17.83 -21.20
C ARG A 422 8.90 -19.20 -20.56
N GLU A 423 8.86 -19.26 -19.23
CA GLU A 423 9.01 -20.49 -18.47
C GLU A 423 7.66 -21.18 -18.29
N THR A 424 7.62 -22.50 -18.50
CA THR A 424 6.47 -23.32 -18.09
C THR A 424 6.92 -24.14 -16.89
N ILE A 425 6.38 -23.80 -15.73
CA ILE A 425 6.63 -24.54 -14.50
C ILE A 425 5.53 -25.57 -14.32
N HIS A 426 5.94 -26.81 -14.11
CA HIS A 426 5.06 -27.89 -13.68
C HIS A 426 5.08 -27.96 -12.15
N TRP A 427 4.06 -27.37 -11.54
CA TRP A 427 3.89 -27.36 -10.09
C TRP A 427 3.49 -28.73 -9.54
N THR A 428 4.01 -29.07 -8.36
CA THR A 428 3.61 -30.29 -7.65
C THR A 428 2.15 -30.23 -7.21
N LYS A 429 1.46 -31.38 -7.18
CA LYS A 429 0.11 -31.48 -6.61
C LYS A 429 0.12 -31.79 -5.10
N ASN A 430 1.28 -32.16 -4.56
CA ASN A 430 1.41 -32.65 -3.18
C ASN A 430 1.77 -31.54 -2.18
N LEU A 431 1.27 -30.32 -2.42
CA LEU A 431 1.46 -29.18 -1.54
C LEU A 431 0.10 -28.53 -1.27
N ARG A 432 -0.29 -28.48 0.01
CA ARG A 432 -1.57 -27.91 0.43
C ARG A 432 -1.52 -27.46 1.88
N PHE A 433 -2.43 -26.56 2.25
CA PHE A 433 -2.75 -26.34 3.67
C PHE A 433 -3.29 -27.62 4.28
N ASP A 434 -2.91 -27.84 5.54
CA ASP A 434 -3.61 -28.80 6.38
C ASP A 434 -5.07 -28.36 6.57
N ASN A 435 -5.96 -29.34 6.68
CA ASN A 435 -7.41 -29.08 6.75
C ASN A 435 -7.82 -28.52 8.13
N ASP A 436 -7.10 -28.92 9.18
CA ASP A 436 -7.45 -28.61 10.56
C ASP A 436 -6.60 -27.44 11.09
N GLN A 437 -5.35 -27.33 10.64
CA GLN A 437 -4.41 -26.31 11.11
C GLN A 437 -3.85 -25.44 9.96
N LYS A 438 -4.37 -24.22 9.81
CA LYS A 438 -3.93 -23.29 8.75
C LYS A 438 -2.45 -22.85 8.84
N SER A 439 -1.81 -23.04 9.99
CA SER A 439 -0.38 -22.82 10.21
C SER A 439 0.49 -23.97 9.67
N VAL A 440 -0.11 -25.09 9.27
CA VAL A 440 0.60 -26.28 8.80
C VAL A 440 0.41 -26.45 7.30
N LEU A 441 1.51 -26.74 6.60
CA LEU A 441 1.49 -27.19 5.21
C LEU A 441 1.79 -28.70 5.16
N ILE A 442 1.03 -29.43 4.36
CA ILE A 442 1.34 -30.81 4.00
C ILE A 442 2.17 -30.77 2.71
N ALA A 443 3.38 -31.30 2.79
CA ALA A 443 4.35 -31.25 1.70
C ALA A 443 5.14 -32.55 1.56
N SER A 444 5.52 -32.88 0.33
CA SER A 444 6.43 -33.98 0.02
C SER A 444 7.89 -33.58 0.27
N VAL A 445 8.49 -34.10 1.35
CA VAL A 445 9.88 -33.86 1.74
C VAL A 445 10.80 -34.93 1.13
N ARG A 446 11.94 -34.50 0.60
CA ARG A 446 12.94 -35.31 -0.11
C ARG A 446 14.35 -35.03 0.43
N LYS A 447 15.29 -35.95 0.17
CA LYS A 447 16.71 -35.75 0.50
C LYS A 447 17.48 -35.16 -0.68
N PHE A 448 18.51 -34.39 -0.36
CA PHE A 448 19.56 -34.06 -1.31
C PHE A 448 20.43 -35.30 -1.56
N GLN A 449 20.88 -35.50 -2.80
CA GLN A 449 21.75 -36.59 -3.18
C GLN A 449 22.78 -36.14 -4.20
N ASN A 450 23.95 -36.80 -4.21
CA ASN A 450 25.00 -36.60 -5.23
C ASN A 450 25.45 -35.14 -5.39
N CYS A 451 25.35 -34.34 -4.32
CA CYS A 451 25.74 -32.93 -4.35
C CYS A 451 26.31 -32.41 -3.03
N THR A 452 27.12 -31.36 -3.12
CA THR A 452 27.66 -30.59 -1.98
C THR A 452 27.30 -29.10 -2.14
N ALA A 453 27.30 -28.35 -1.03
CA ALA A 453 27.10 -26.91 -1.01
C ALA A 453 28.38 -26.19 -0.60
N GLU A 454 28.73 -25.13 -1.32
CA GLU A 454 29.82 -24.22 -0.92
C GLU A 454 29.31 -22.78 -0.92
N GLN A 455 29.65 -22.02 0.12
CA GLN A 455 29.20 -20.64 0.26
C GLN A 455 29.92 -19.72 -0.73
N GLU A 456 29.15 -19.00 -1.54
CA GLU A 456 29.60 -17.89 -2.38
C GLU A 456 28.73 -16.66 -2.11
N LYS A 457 29.30 -15.65 -1.42
CA LYS A 457 28.57 -14.44 -1.01
C LYS A 457 27.34 -14.81 -0.17
N ASN A 458 26.15 -14.42 -0.64
CA ASN A 458 24.87 -14.62 0.06
C ASN A 458 24.16 -15.92 -0.36
N ARG A 459 24.83 -16.81 -1.12
CA ARG A 459 24.24 -18.05 -1.63
C ARG A 459 25.19 -19.22 -1.44
N HIS A 460 24.62 -20.40 -1.40
CA HIS A 460 25.34 -21.66 -1.42
C HIS A 460 25.23 -22.27 -2.80
N ILE A 461 26.35 -22.40 -3.52
CA ILE A 461 26.37 -23.03 -4.83
C ILE A 461 26.37 -24.54 -4.65
N ILE A 462 25.50 -25.20 -5.41
CA ILE A 462 25.37 -26.64 -5.39
C ILE A 462 26.25 -27.24 -6.48
N TRP A 463 27.14 -28.14 -6.09
CA TRP A 463 28.10 -28.82 -6.93
C TRP A 463 27.80 -30.32 -6.99
N ASP A 464 28.03 -30.97 -8.12
CA ASP A 464 28.07 -32.43 -8.17
C ASP A 464 29.45 -32.99 -7.80
N SER A 465 29.58 -34.31 -7.80
CA SER A 465 30.85 -35.02 -7.55
C SER A 465 31.98 -34.68 -8.53
N ARG A 466 31.67 -34.09 -9.69
CA ARG A 466 32.62 -33.64 -10.70
C ARG A 466 32.91 -32.14 -10.62
N ARG A 467 32.50 -31.46 -9.55
CA ARG A 467 32.64 -30.00 -9.37
C ARG A 467 31.95 -29.19 -10.47
N VAL A 468 30.87 -29.72 -11.06
CA VAL A 468 30.01 -28.97 -11.98
C VAL A 468 28.89 -28.32 -11.18
N LYS A 469 28.65 -27.02 -11.43
CA LYS A 469 27.55 -26.28 -10.82
C LYS A 469 26.19 -26.85 -11.25
N ARG A 470 25.38 -27.24 -10.27
CA ARG A 470 24.04 -27.82 -10.44
C ARG A 470 22.92 -26.95 -9.89
N GLY A 471 23.24 -25.89 -9.16
CA GLY A 471 22.20 -25.02 -8.63
C GLY A 471 22.72 -24.04 -7.61
N TRP A 472 21.78 -23.49 -6.85
CA TRP A 472 22.07 -22.63 -5.71
C TRP A 472 20.95 -22.74 -4.67
N ILE A 473 21.33 -22.49 -3.42
CA ILE A 473 20.46 -22.36 -2.26
C ILE A 473 20.72 -20.99 -1.62
N GLN A 474 19.69 -20.37 -1.10
CA GLN A 474 19.77 -19.16 -0.28
C GLN A 474 19.00 -19.43 1.02
N TYR A 475 19.70 -19.30 2.15
CA TYR A 475 19.08 -19.45 3.46
C TYR A 475 18.35 -18.16 3.87
N ASP A 476 17.26 -18.30 4.62
CA ASP A 476 16.44 -17.18 5.08
C ASP A 476 17.11 -16.46 6.28
N VAL A 477 17.87 -17.21 7.07
CA VAL A 477 18.62 -16.74 8.25
C VAL A 477 20.07 -17.22 8.17
N GLU A 478 20.96 -16.60 8.93
CA GLU A 478 22.37 -16.98 8.98
C GLU A 478 22.52 -18.38 9.59
N THR A 479 23.07 -19.33 8.82
CA THR A 479 23.21 -20.73 9.26
C THR A 479 24.56 -21.31 8.86
N ASN A 480 25.34 -21.78 9.84
CA ASN A 480 26.57 -22.56 9.63
C ASN A 480 26.26 -24.04 9.37
N VAL A 481 25.49 -24.37 8.32
CA VAL A 481 24.89 -25.70 8.23
C VAL A 481 25.20 -26.46 6.94
N ASP A 482 25.69 -27.68 7.15
CA ASP A 482 25.93 -28.72 6.15
C ASP A 482 24.61 -29.30 5.58
N LEU A 483 24.59 -29.55 4.27
CA LEU A 483 23.44 -30.12 3.55
C LEU A 483 23.01 -31.49 4.10
N HIS A 484 23.90 -32.24 4.76
CA HIS A 484 23.60 -33.58 5.25
C HIS A 484 22.40 -33.60 6.23
N GLY A 485 22.24 -32.55 7.04
CA GLY A 485 21.11 -32.37 7.95
C GLY A 485 19.85 -31.80 7.29
N MET A 486 19.95 -31.33 6.04
CA MET A 486 18.87 -30.63 5.34
C MET A 486 18.04 -31.58 4.48
N ARG A 487 16.80 -31.16 4.23
CA ARG A 487 15.87 -31.76 3.29
C ARG A 487 15.34 -30.69 2.36
N CYS A 488 14.61 -31.12 1.33
CA CYS A 488 13.94 -30.20 0.43
C CYS A 488 12.47 -30.54 0.25
N VAL A 489 11.65 -29.51 0.09
CA VAL A 489 10.27 -29.62 -0.39
C VAL A 489 10.26 -29.22 -1.85
N TYR A 490 9.95 -30.17 -2.73
CA TYR A 490 9.86 -29.93 -4.16
C TYR A 490 8.57 -29.14 -4.47
N LEU A 491 8.71 -27.93 -5.04
CA LEU A 491 7.58 -27.08 -5.42
C LEU A 491 7.17 -27.28 -6.87
N GLY A 492 8.14 -27.43 -7.77
CA GLY A 492 7.87 -27.66 -9.19
C GLY A 492 9.14 -27.65 -10.02
N GLU A 493 9.00 -27.93 -11.31
CA GLU A 493 10.11 -27.96 -12.24
C GLU A 493 9.87 -27.13 -13.49
N PHE A 494 10.93 -26.49 -13.96
CA PHE A 494 10.95 -25.82 -15.23
C PHE A 494 11.20 -26.81 -16.36
N ARG A 495 10.31 -26.82 -17.36
CA ARG A 495 10.51 -27.51 -18.64
C ARG A 495 10.56 -26.51 -19.78
N TRP A 496 11.51 -26.71 -20.69
CA TRP A 496 11.65 -25.90 -21.89
C TRP A 496 10.44 -26.10 -22.83
N ARG A 497 9.94 -25.01 -23.42
CA ARG A 497 8.93 -25.10 -24.48
C ARG A 497 9.58 -25.53 -25.79
N GLY A 498 9.41 -26.80 -26.15
CA GLY A 498 9.79 -27.37 -27.45
C GLY A 498 11.07 -28.22 -27.42
N LYS A 499 11.06 -29.32 -28.17
CA LYS A 499 12.12 -30.36 -28.20
C LYS A 499 13.51 -29.82 -28.58
N PHE A 500 13.60 -28.70 -29.29
CA PHE A 500 14.86 -28.06 -29.68
C PHE A 500 15.62 -27.52 -28.46
N TRP A 501 14.96 -26.72 -27.62
CA TRP A 501 15.55 -26.13 -26.41
C TRP A 501 15.85 -27.19 -25.35
N GLU A 502 15.00 -28.20 -25.25
CA GLU A 502 15.22 -29.35 -24.36
C GLU A 502 16.49 -30.13 -24.74
N ARG A 503 16.73 -30.39 -26.04
CA ARG A 503 17.96 -31.03 -26.53
C ARG A 503 19.20 -30.13 -26.41
N GLN A 504 19.04 -28.82 -26.54
CA GLN A 504 20.16 -27.87 -26.51
C GLN A 504 20.62 -27.51 -25.10
N PHE A 505 19.70 -27.43 -24.13
CA PHE A 505 20.00 -26.97 -22.75
C PHE A 505 19.82 -28.05 -21.69
N GLY A 506 19.21 -29.20 -22.03
CA GLY A 506 19.41 -30.52 -21.43
C GLY A 506 19.07 -30.75 -19.95
N ARG A 507 18.75 -29.71 -19.16
CA ARG A 507 18.71 -29.86 -17.70
C ARG A 507 17.46 -29.22 -17.11
N VAL A 508 16.62 -30.07 -16.51
CA VAL A 508 15.42 -29.69 -15.76
C VAL A 508 15.85 -29.11 -14.42
N ARG A 509 15.44 -27.87 -14.13
CA ARG A 509 15.66 -27.22 -12.85
C ARG A 509 14.41 -27.37 -12.00
N CYS A 510 14.59 -27.74 -10.74
CA CYS A 510 13.53 -27.79 -9.74
C CYS A 510 13.64 -26.61 -8.78
N TYR A 511 12.49 -26.03 -8.46
CA TYR A 511 12.31 -25.02 -7.44
C TYR A 511 11.91 -25.71 -6.15
N MET A 512 12.54 -25.33 -5.04
CA MET A 512 12.33 -26.00 -3.76
C MET A 512 12.45 -25.06 -2.58
N LEU A 513 11.84 -25.47 -1.48
CA LEU A 513 12.18 -24.97 -0.15
C LEU A 513 13.26 -25.87 0.45
N VAL A 514 14.19 -25.27 1.17
CA VAL A 514 15.15 -25.98 2.02
C VAL A 514 14.57 -26.00 3.41
N VAL A 515 14.52 -27.20 4.00
CA VAL A 515 13.86 -27.43 5.28
C VAL A 515 14.73 -28.29 6.19
N ARG A 516 14.59 -28.12 7.50
CA ARG A 516 15.25 -28.95 8.51
C ARG A 516 14.23 -29.61 9.44
N PRO A 517 14.49 -30.81 9.97
CA PRO A 517 13.61 -31.44 10.94
C PRO A 517 13.55 -30.59 12.23
N THR A 518 12.38 -30.59 12.87
CA THR A 518 12.21 -30.02 14.21
C THR A 518 12.43 -31.08 15.29
N SER A 519 12.25 -30.73 16.57
CA SER A 519 12.23 -31.70 17.68
C SER A 519 11.02 -32.63 17.65
N VAL A 520 9.95 -32.25 16.92
CA VAL A 520 8.76 -33.07 16.74
C VAL A 520 8.95 -33.96 15.51
N ASN A 521 8.66 -35.26 15.67
CA ASN A 521 8.75 -36.22 14.57
C ASN A 521 7.80 -35.83 13.43
N GLU A 522 8.24 -36.02 12.18
CA GLU A 522 7.48 -35.69 10.96
C GLU A 522 7.17 -34.19 10.75
N GLU A 523 7.75 -33.32 11.56
CA GLU A 523 7.67 -31.86 11.42
C GLU A 523 8.99 -31.26 10.93
N TYR A 524 8.87 -30.37 9.95
CA TYR A 524 9.97 -29.64 9.35
C TYR A 524 9.71 -28.15 9.43
N GLU A 525 10.78 -27.37 9.52
CA GLU A 525 10.72 -25.92 9.34
C GLU A 525 11.56 -25.48 8.14
N ARG A 526 11.07 -24.47 7.43
CA ARG A 526 11.77 -23.80 6.34
C ARG A 526 12.98 -23.06 6.89
N VAL A 527 14.09 -23.18 6.17
CA VAL A 527 15.33 -22.44 6.42
C VAL A 527 15.86 -21.73 5.19
N GLY A 528 15.26 -21.95 4.01
CA GLY A 528 15.68 -21.29 2.79
C GLY A 528 14.92 -21.75 1.57
N LEU A 529 15.45 -21.35 0.42
CA LEU A 529 14.93 -21.67 -0.91
C LEU A 529 16.10 -22.12 -1.80
N GLY A 530 15.82 -22.92 -2.81
CA GLY A 530 16.81 -23.29 -3.81
C GLY A 530 16.26 -23.51 -5.21
N VAL A 531 17.17 -23.42 -6.18
CA VAL A 531 16.96 -23.87 -7.55
C VAL A 531 18.11 -24.79 -7.91
N VAL A 532 17.83 -26.08 -8.08
CA VAL A 532 18.84 -27.11 -8.37
C VAL A 532 18.38 -28.02 -9.50
N GLU A 533 19.31 -28.75 -10.12
CA GLU A 533 18.98 -29.80 -11.07
C GLU A 533 18.30 -30.99 -10.37
N THR A 534 17.37 -31.64 -11.07
CA THR A 534 16.61 -32.78 -10.52
C THR A 534 17.49 -33.95 -10.08
N SER A 535 18.68 -34.11 -10.67
CA SER A 535 19.67 -35.12 -10.28
C SER A 535 20.20 -34.96 -8.85
N CYS A 536 20.09 -33.76 -8.26
CA CYS A 536 20.53 -33.46 -6.90
C CYS A 536 19.48 -33.81 -5.83
N VAL A 537 18.33 -34.36 -6.24
CA VAL A 537 17.19 -34.63 -5.35
C VAL A 537 16.73 -36.06 -5.53
N GLU A 538 16.47 -36.76 -4.41
CA GLU A 538 15.89 -38.10 -4.47
C GLU A 538 14.46 -38.08 -5.03
N GLU A 539 14.06 -39.15 -5.73
CA GLU A 539 12.67 -39.32 -6.18
C GLU A 539 11.75 -39.71 -5.02
N LYS A 540 12.28 -40.46 -4.04
CA LYS A 540 11.53 -40.90 -2.86
C LYS A 540 11.14 -39.68 -2.03
N ALA A 541 9.86 -39.58 -1.73
CA ALA A 541 9.32 -38.51 -0.90
C ALA A 541 8.45 -39.06 0.22
N LEU A 542 8.40 -38.32 1.32
CA LEU A 542 7.49 -38.58 2.44
C LEU A 542 6.58 -37.35 2.62
N ASN A 543 5.28 -37.59 2.83
CA ASN A 543 4.36 -36.50 3.13
C ASN A 543 4.50 -36.13 4.59
N MET A 544 4.96 -34.91 4.85
CA MET A 544 5.34 -34.42 6.16
C MET A 544 4.72 -33.05 6.42
N LYS A 545 4.74 -32.62 7.68
CA LYS A 545 4.23 -31.32 8.10
C LYS A 545 5.34 -30.27 8.01
N LEU A 546 5.05 -29.15 7.37
CA LEU A 546 5.90 -27.97 7.34
C LEU A 546 5.24 -26.89 8.22
N VAL A 547 5.95 -26.48 9.26
CA VAL A 547 5.42 -25.68 10.40
C VAL A 547 6.14 -24.37 10.64
#